data_AF-A0A3N5EDV4-F1
#
_entry.id   AF-A0A3N5EDV4-F1
#
_cell.length_a   1.000
_cell.length_b   1.000
_cell.length_c   1.000
_cell.angle_alpha   90.00
_cell.angle_beta   90.00
_cell.angle_gamma   90.00
#
_symmetry.space_group_name_H-M   'P 1'
#
loop_
_entity.id
_entity.type
_entity.pdbx_description
1 polymer ?
#
loop_
_entity_poly.entity_id
_entity_poly.type
_entity_poly.pdbx_seq_one_letter_code
_entity_poly.pdbx_strand_id
1 'polypeptide(L)' 'SELPSEIQQLLALRHDRGMSCEEIARELGRPLGTVTKTLSRAYEQLRSRLARK' A
#
# COMPACT_ATOMS: atom_id res chain seq x y z
N SER A 1 10.03 -10.63 9.66
CA SER A 1 10.24 -9.23 9.24
C SER A 1 8.94 -8.64 8.73
N GLU A 2 8.22 -7.92 9.58
CA GLU A 2 6.92 -7.32 9.24
C GLU A 2 7.08 -6.20 8.20
N LEU A 3 6.01 -5.93 7.44
CA LEU A 3 5.95 -4.75 6.58
C LEU A 3 5.88 -3.50 7.47
N PRO A 4 6.43 -2.34 7.06
CA PRO A 4 6.20 -1.08 7.78
C PRO A 4 4.71 -0.83 8.00
N SER A 5 4.33 -0.29 9.17
CA SER A 5 2.93 -0.06 9.56
C SER A 5 2.15 0.77 8.52
N GLU A 6 2.81 1.75 7.91
CA GLU A 6 2.25 2.55 6.83
C GLU A 6 1.85 1.70 5.61
N ILE A 7 2.70 0.75 5.21
CA ILE A 7 2.42 -0.14 4.09
C ILE A 7 1.27 -1.10 4.43
N GLN A 8 1.24 -1.61 5.66
CA GLN A 8 0.14 -2.47 6.12
C GLN A 8 -1.21 -1.74 6.07
N GLN A 9 -1.25 -0.49 6.56
CA GLN A 9 -2.46 0.33 6.54
C GLN A 9 -2.96 0.59 5.10
N LEU A 10 -2.07 0.94 4.18
CA LEU A 10 -2.44 1.18 2.77
C LEU A 10 -2.98 -0.08 2.09
N LEU A 11 -2.37 -1.25 2.37
CA LEU A 11 -2.84 -2.52 1.83
C LEU A 11 -4.19 -2.93 2.41
N ALA A 12 -4.43 -2.73 3.71
CA ALA A 12 -5.72 -3.00 4.34
C ALA A 12 -6.84 -2.14 3.74
N LEU A 13 -6.61 -0.83 3.57
CA LEU A 13 -7.59 0.05 2.92
C LEU A 13 -7.86 -0.38 1.46
N ARG A 14 -6.83 -0.81 0.74
CA ARG A 14 -6.95 -1.22 -0.67
C ARG A 14 -7.66 -2.56 -0.82
N HIS A 15 -7.28 -3.57 -0.04
CA HIS A 15 -7.70 -4.95 -0.26
C HIS A 15 -8.85 -5.38 0.66
N ASP A 16 -8.84 -4.94 1.92
CA ASP A 16 -9.88 -5.33 2.87
C ASP A 16 -11.11 -4.41 2.73
N ARG A 17 -10.90 -3.13 2.41
CA ARG A 17 -11.98 -2.14 2.21
C ARG A 17 -12.28 -1.81 0.75
N GLY A 18 -11.51 -2.35 -0.19
CA GLY A 18 -11.74 -2.15 -1.63
C GLY A 18 -11.53 -0.72 -2.14
N MET A 19 -10.86 0.16 -1.38
CA MET A 19 -10.72 1.58 -1.74
C MET A 19 -9.76 1.80 -2.92
N SER A 20 -10.11 2.73 -3.81
CA SER A 20 -9.21 3.25 -4.84
C SER A 20 -8.05 4.07 -4.24
N CYS A 21 -6.99 4.31 -5.02
CA CYS A 21 -5.86 5.12 -4.56
C CYS A 21 -6.29 6.57 -4.24
N GLU A 22 -7.29 7.09 -4.95
CA GLU A 22 -7.85 8.42 -4.73
C GLU A 22 -8.69 8.50 -3.46
N GLU A 23 -9.47 7.47 -3.15
CA GLU A 23 -10.19 7.39 -1.88
C GLU A 23 -9.23 7.26 -0.70
N ILE A 24 -8.18 6.44 -0.83
CA ILE A 24 -7.13 6.31 0.19
C ILE A 24 -6.39 7.65 0.39
N ALA A 25 -6.08 8.37 -0.69
CA ALA A 25 -5.44 9.68 -0.61
C ALA A 25 -6.30 10.69 0.15
N ARG A 26 -7.60 10.72 -0.14
CA ARG A 26 -8.58 11.58 0.55
C ARG A 26 -8.73 11.20 2.02
N GLU A 27 -8.91 9.91 2.32
CA GLU A 27 -9.07 9.37 3.67
C GLU A 27 -7.86 9.69 4.57
N LEU A 28 -6.65 9.55 4.03
CA LEU A 28 -5.42 9.75 4.79
C LEU A 28 -4.91 11.21 4.76
N GLY A 29 -5.57 12.10 4.02
CA GLY A 29 -5.09 13.48 3.82
C GLY A 29 -3.73 13.55 3.14
N ARG A 30 -3.44 12.63 2.22
CA ARG A 30 -2.14 12.48 1.54
C ARG A 30 -2.23 12.75 0.04
N PRO A 31 -1.16 13.21 -0.61
CA PRO A 31 -1.13 13.32 -2.06
C PRO A 31 -1.33 11.96 -2.73
N LEU A 32 -2.14 11.92 -3.79
CA LEU A 32 -2.35 10.71 -4.60
C LEU A 32 -1.03 10.08 -5.07
N GLY A 33 -0.08 10.91 -5.51
CA GLY A 33 1.24 10.48 -5.94
C GLY A 33 2.07 9.80 -4.83
N THR A 34 1.84 10.15 -3.57
CA THR A 34 2.46 9.48 -2.42
C THR A 34 1.84 8.11 -2.22
N VAL A 35 0.50 8.02 -2.24
CA VAL A 35 -0.22 6.76 -2.08
C VAL A 35 0.17 5.75 -3.16
N THR A 36 0.18 6.17 -4.43
CA THR A 36 0.55 5.28 -5.55
C THR A 36 2.00 4.83 -5.48
N LYS A 37 2.95 5.73 -5.20
CA LYS A 37 4.37 5.37 -5.03
C LYS A 37 4.60 4.41 -3.87
N THR A 38 3.92 4.61 -2.74
CA THR A 38 4.05 3.72 -1.59
C THR A 38 3.48 2.34 -1.88
N LEU A 39 2.31 2.26 -2.54
CA LEU A 39 1.73 0.98 -2.97
C LEU A 39 2.62 0.25 -3.97
N SER A 40 3.19 0.94 -4.97
CA SER A 40 4.11 0.30 -5.93
C SER A 40 5.29 -0.36 -5.23
N ARG A 41 5.96 0.36 -4.32
CA ARG A 41 7.07 -0.18 -3.54
C ARG A 41 6.63 -1.33 -2.63
N ALA A 42 5.43 -1.26 -2.06
CA ALA A 42 4.87 -2.34 -1.25
C ALA A 42 4.70 -3.63 -2.07
N TYR A 43 4.15 -3.53 -3.28
CA TYR A 43 3.98 -4.69 -4.16
C TYR A 43 5.32 -5.26 -4.64
N GLU A 44 6.30 -4.41 -4.96
CA GLU A 44 7.66 -4.86 -5.32
C GLU A 44 8.32 -5.66 -4.17
N GLN A 45 8.19 -5.17 -2.93
CA GLN A 45 8.70 -5.88 -1.75
C GLN A 45 7.96 -7.20 -1.53
N LEU A 46 6.64 -7.21 -1.66
CA LEU A 46 5.83 -8.41 -1.50
C LEU A 46 6.19 -9.46 -2.56
N ARG A 47 6.28 -9.05 -3.82
CA ARG A 47 6.68 -9.91 -4.94
C ARG A 47 8.09 -10.48 -4.73
N SER A 48 9.03 -9.66 -4.29
CA SER A 48 10.40 -10.10 -4.00
C SER A 48 10.46 -11.12 -2.87
N ARG A 49 9.59 -11.00 -1.85
CA ARG A 49 9.51 -11.97 -0.75
C ARG A 49 8.89 -13.28 -1.20
N LEU A 50 7.80 -13.22 -1.97
CA LEU A 50 7.13 -14.40 -2.52
C LEU A 50 8.03 -15.16 -3.50
N ALA A 51 8.87 -14.47 -4.27
CA ALA A 51 9.83 -15.09 -5.19
C ALA A 51 11.05 -15.73 -4.51
N ARG A 52 11.32 -15.41 -3.23
CA ARG A 52 12.41 -16.01 -2.42
C ARG A 52 11.93 -17.20 -1.58
N LYS A 53 10.64 -17.54 -1.66
CA LYS A 53 10.04 -18.72 -1.05
C LYS A 53 9.90 -19.81 -2.10
#